data_AF-A0A841RKM9-F1
#
_entry.id   AF-A0A841RKM9-F1
#
_cell.length_a   1.000
_cell.length_b   1.000
_cell.length_c   1.000
_cell.angle_alpha   90.00
_cell.angle_beta   90.00
_cell.angle_gamma   90.00
#
_symmetry.space_group_name_H-M   'P 1'
#
loop_
_entity.id
_entity.type
_entity.pdbx_description
1 polymer ?
#
loop_
_entity_poly.entity_id
_entity_poly.type
_entity_poly.pdbx_seq_one_letter_code
_entity_poly.pdbx_strand_id
1 'polypeptide(L)' 'MRTILSVEKIEKYYGNKGNITKAIDNISFNVKEGEFNGSFR' A
#
# COMPACT_ATOMS: atom_id res chain seq x y z
N MET A 1 -1.62 -21.55 3.03
CA MET A 1 -1.46 -20.14 3.45
C MET A 1 -2.60 -19.33 2.87
N ARG A 2 -3.35 -18.60 3.71
CA ARG A 2 -4.53 -17.82 3.33
C ARG A 2 -4.13 -16.37 3.07
N THR A 3 -4.69 -15.73 2.04
CA THR A 3 -4.56 -14.27 1.87
C THR A 3 -5.41 -13.57 2.91
N ILE A 4 -4.80 -12.67 3.70
CA ILE A 4 -5.47 -11.92 4.77
C ILE A 4 -5.73 -10.46 4.37
N LEU A 5 -5.00 -9.94 3.38
CA LEU A 5 -5.23 -8.62 2.80
C LEU A 5 -5.02 -8.69 1.29
N SER A 6 -5.96 -8.16 0.53
CA SER A 6 -5.88 -8.00 -0.92
C SER A 6 -6.07 -6.52 -1.23
N VAL A 7 -5.08 -5.92 -1.88
CA VAL A 7 -5.07 -4.51 -2.24
C VAL A 7 -4.94 -4.42 -3.76
N GLU A 8 -5.86 -3.69 -4.40
CA GLU A 8 -5.89 -3.57 -5.85
C GLU A 8 -5.87 -2.10 -6.26
N LYS A 9 -4.97 -1.78 -7.20
CA LYS A 9 -4.86 -0.50 -7.90
C LYS A 9 -4.95 0.71 -6.96
N ILE A 10 -4.25 0.63 -5.82
CA ILE A 10 -4.25 1.76 -4.90
C ILE A 10 -3.44 2.91 -5.46
N GLU A 11 -3.95 4.10 -5.18
CA GLU A 11 -3.31 5.35 -5.51
C GLU A 11 -3.33 6.26 -4.28
N LYS A 12 -2.25 7.01 -4.07
CA LYS A 12 -2.17 7.98 -3.00
C LYS A 12 -1.51 9.24 -3.51
N TYR A 13 -2.21 10.35 -3.30
CA TYR A 13 -1.79 11.68 -3.68
C TYR A 13 -1.55 12.51 -2.42
N TYR A 14 -0.47 13.30 -2.43
CA TYR A 14 -0.16 14.30 -1.43
C TYR A 14 0.06 15.63 -2.13
N GLY A 15 -0.42 16.73 -1.56
CA GLY A 15 -0.23 18.01 -2.21
C GLY A 15 -0.95 19.17 -1.55
N ASN A 16 -0.57 20.39 -1.94
CA ASN A 16 -1.23 21.64 -1.60
C ASN A 16 -1.59 22.42 -2.88
N LYS A 17 -2.09 23.66 -2.75
CA LYS A 17 -2.70 24.47 -3.83
C LYS A 17 -1.86 24.68 -5.12
N GLY A 18 -0.63 24.20 -5.21
CA GLY A 18 0.19 24.27 -6.43
C GLY A 18 1.05 23.05 -6.74
N ASN A 19 1.15 22.06 -5.85
CA ASN A 19 1.99 20.88 -6.06
C ASN A 19 1.23 19.63 -5.64
N ILE A 20 1.06 18.71 -6.59
CA ILE A 20 0.49 17.38 -6.35
C ILE A 20 1.58 16.36 -6.63
N THR A 21 1.89 15.55 -5.63
CA THR A 21 2.80 14.41 -5.70
C THR A 21 1.98 13.13 -5.60
N LYS A 22 2.17 12.23 -6.56
CA LYS A 22 1.61 10.88 -6.48
C LYS A 22 2.62 10.00 -5.72
N ALA A 23 2.30 9.64 -4.49
CA ALA A 23 3.17 8.82 -3.64
C ALA A 23 2.96 7.32 -3.85
N ILE A 24 1.75 6.92 -4.27
CA ILE A 24 1.44 5.55 -4.65
C ILE A 24 0.70 5.62 -5.98
N ASP A 25 1.16 4.85 -6.97
CA ASP A 25 0.59 4.81 -8.31
C ASP A 25 0.26 3.38 -8.73
N ASN A 26 -1.04 3.08 -8.86
CA ASN A 26 -1.57 1.83 -9.38
C ASN A 26 -0.90 0.56 -8.82
N ILE A 27 -0.69 0.51 -7.50
CA ILE A 27 -0.05 -0.63 -6.85
C ILE A 27 -1.10 -1.66 -6.46
N SER A 28 -0.82 -2.93 -6.72
CA SER A 28 -1.64 -4.08 -6.28
C SER A 28 -0.75 -5.08 -5.58
N PHE A 29 -1.18 -5.58 -4.42
CA PHE A 29 -0.46 -6.61 -3.67
C PHE A 29 -1.40 -7.42 -2.76
N ASN A 30 -0.94 -8.61 -2.39
CA ASN A 30 -1.63 -9.50 -1.48
C ASN A 30 -0.73 -9.80 -0.29
N VAL A 31 -1.27 -9.80 0.92
CA VAL A 31 -0.56 -10.23 2.13
C VAL A 31 -1.11 -11.58 2.56
N LYS A 32 -0.22 -12.55 2.74
CA LYS A 32 -0.56 -13.87 3.26
C LYS A 32 -0.42 -13.93 4.77
N GLU A 33 -1.20 -14.81 5.37
CA GLU A 33 -1.10 -15.18 6.79
C GLU A 33 0.34 -15.64 7.10
N GLY A 34 0.99 -14.96 8.05
CA GLY A 34 2.38 -15.22 8.45
C GLY A 34 3.46 -14.51 7.62
N GLU A 35 3.08 -13.67 6.63
CA GLU A 35 4.02 -12.85 5.84
C GLU A 35 4.42 -11.55 6.56
N PHE A 36 3.56 -11.06 7.44
CA PHE A 36 3.79 -9.80 8.16
C PHE A 36 4.59 -10.02 9.45
N ASN A 37 5.91 -10.10 9.33
CA ASN A 37 6.85 -10.16 10.45
C ASN A 37 7.45 -8.78 10.68
N GLY A 38 6.60 -7.78 10.89
CA GLY A 38 7.05 -6.41 11.17
C GLY A 38 7.76 -6.35 12.52
N SER A 39 9.09 -6.25 12.50
CA SER A 39 9.85 -5.91 13.70
C SER A 39 9.57 -4.44 14.01
N PHE A 40 8.57 -4.17 14.83
CA PHE A 40 8.40 -2.86 15.48
C PHE A 40 9.61 -2.66 16.41
N ARG A 41 10.63 -1.99 15.91
CA ARG A 41 11.70 -1.37 16.71
C ARG A 41 11.66 0.12 16.50
#